data_AF-A0A172WJ80-F1
#
_entry.id   AF-A0A172WJ80-F1
#
_cell.length_a   1.000
_cell.length_b   1.000
_cell.length_c   1.000
_cell.angle_alpha   90.00
_cell.angle_beta   90.00
_cell.angle_gamma   90.00
#
_symmetry.space_group_name_H-M   'P 1'
#
loop_
_entity.id
_entity.type
_entity.pdbx_description
1 polymer ?
#
loop_
_entity_poly.entity_id
_entity_poly.type
_entity_poly.pdbx_seq_one_letter_code
_entity_poly.pdbx_strand_id
1 'polypeptide(L)' 'MVIDGIDLWVDPEKAKRNIGYLPEGKRVYPDLTVYKNLLFFARIYDVEEERINKLLKEFGLEKYRDTKAGYPSRGLR' A
#
# COMPACT_ATOMS: atom_id res chain seq x y z
N MET A 1 -20.90 -5.16 -10.21
CA MET A 1 -19.89 -6.17 -9.75
C MET A 1 -19.91 -6.10 -8.25
N VAL A 2 -20.17 -7.21 -7.57
CA VAL A 2 -20.39 -7.20 -6.11
C VAL A 2 -19.12 -7.66 -5.40
N ILE A 3 -18.63 -6.84 -4.47
CA ILE A 3 -17.50 -7.14 -3.58
C ILE A 3 -18.05 -7.17 -2.17
N ASP A 4 -17.98 -8.32 -1.49
CA ASP A 4 -18.43 -8.49 -0.11
C ASP A 4 -19.87 -7.97 0.14
N GLY A 5 -20.78 -8.29 -0.79
CA GLY A 5 -22.19 -7.84 -0.73
C GLY A 5 -22.43 -6.37 -1.14
N ILE A 6 -21.39 -5.62 -1.52
CA ILE A 6 -21.49 -4.22 -1.95
C ILE A 6 -21.34 -4.13 -3.47
N ASP A 7 -22.31 -3.51 -4.15
CA ASP A 7 -22.15 -3.21 -5.58
C ASP A 7 -21.21 -2.01 -5.77
N LEU A 8 -20.11 -2.25 -6.47
CA LEU A 8 -19.13 -1.24 -6.87
C LEU A 8 -19.72 -0.03 -7.59
N TRP A 9 -20.83 -0.21 -8.32
CA TRP A 9 -21.46 0.88 -9.07
C TRP A 9 -22.40 1.74 -8.20
N VAL A 10 -22.82 1.20 -7.04
CA VAL A 10 -23.70 1.88 -6.09
C VAL A 10 -22.89 2.57 -5.00
N ASP A 11 -21.88 1.89 -4.46
CA ASP A 11 -21.02 2.43 -3.40
C ASP A 11 -19.55 2.00 -3.60
N PRO A 12 -18.82 2.70 -4.51
CA PRO A 12 -17.46 2.34 -4.86
C PRO A 12 -16.49 2.52 -3.68
N GLU A 13 -16.72 3.47 -2.79
CA GLU A 13 -15.85 3.73 -1.64
C GLU A 13 -15.93 2.60 -0.62
N LYS A 14 -17.15 2.15 -0.30
CA LYS A 14 -17.35 1.04 0.63
C LYS A 14 -16.83 -0.29 0.06
N ALA A 15 -17.02 -0.51 -1.25
CA ALA A 15 -16.47 -1.69 -1.92
C ALA A 15 -14.93 -1.70 -1.90
N LYS A 16 -14.27 -0.55 -2.15
CA LYS A 16 -12.79 -0.43 -2.12
C LYS A 16 -12.19 -0.71 -0.74
N ARG A 17 -12.90 -0.37 0.35
CA ARG A 17 -12.42 -0.64 1.73
C ARG A 17 -12.35 -2.13 2.06
N ASN A 18 -13.14 -2.96 1.37
CA ASN A 18 -13.19 -4.42 1.58
C ASN A 18 -12.25 -5.22 0.66
N ILE A 19 -11.48 -4.56 -0.21
CA ILE A 19 -10.48 -5.22 -1.06
C ILE A 19 -9.08 -4.68 -0.85
N GLY A 20 -8.14 -5.60 -0.61
CA GLY A 20 -6.72 -5.32 -0.76
C GLY A 20 -6.34 -5.37 -2.23
N TYR A 21 -6.22 -4.22 -2.90
CA TYR A 21 -5.74 -4.17 -4.28
C TYR A 21 -4.22 -4.15 -4.29
N LEU A 22 -3.61 -5.25 -4.73
CA LEU A 22 -2.18 -5.32 -5.04
C LEU A 22 -2.03 -5.26 -6.57
N PRO A 23 -1.82 -4.07 -7.18
CA PRO A 23 -1.60 -3.98 -8.61
C PRO A 23 -0.30 -4.68 -8.98
N GLU A 24 -0.35 -5.66 -9.88
CA GLU A 24 0.85 -6.10 -10.61
C GLU A 24 1.34 -4.96 -11.52
N GLY A 25 2.21 -4.09 -11.00
CA GLY A 25 2.81 -2.98 -11.74
C GLY A 25 3.20 -1.77 -10.88
N LYS A 26 4.25 -1.03 -11.31
CA LYS A 26 4.87 0.12 -10.62
C LYS A 26 3.86 1.23 -10.26
N ARG A 27 3.22 1.15 -9.09
CA ARG A 27 2.55 2.29 -8.43
C ARG A 27 3.28 2.75 -7.16
N VAL A 28 4.53 2.36 -7.00
CA VAL A 28 5.42 3.00 -6.03
C VAL A 28 5.94 4.30 -6.65
N TYR A 29 5.74 5.40 -5.95
CA TYR A 29 6.34 6.69 -6.27
C TYR A 29 7.85 6.57 -6.06
N PRO A 30 8.66 6.59 -7.12
CA PRO A 30 10.07 6.19 -7.05
C PRO A 30 10.92 7.18 -6.25
N ASP A 31 10.50 8.44 -6.20
CA ASP A 31 11.15 9.51 -5.45
C ASP A 31 10.76 9.57 -3.98
N LEU A 32 9.68 8.87 -3.60
CA LEU A 32 9.25 8.75 -2.22
C LEU A 32 9.94 7.56 -1.53
N THR A 33 10.17 7.67 -0.23
CA THR A 33 10.66 6.55 0.58
C THR A 33 9.60 5.46 0.67
N VAL A 34 9.99 4.23 1.04
CA VAL A 34 9.04 3.14 1.32
C VAL A 34 8.00 3.59 2.33
N TYR A 35 8.43 4.28 3.40
CA TYR A 35 7.52 4.86 4.39
C TYR A 35 6.54 5.87 3.80
N LYS A 36 7.03 6.83 3.01
CA LYS A 36 6.19 7.87 2.40
C LYS A 36 5.20 7.28 1.38
N ASN A 37 5.59 6.23 0.67
CA ASN A 37 4.67 5.48 -0.19
C ASN A 37 3.55 4.83 0.63
N LEU A 38 3.91 4.10 1.68
CA LEU A 38 2.93 3.44 2.55
C LEU A 38 2.01 4.44 3.25
N LEU A 39 2.56 5.59 3.69
CA LEU A 39 1.79 6.66 4.31
C LEU A 39 0.81 7.31 3.32
N PHE A 40 1.22 7.50 2.07
CA PHE A 40 0.35 8.00 1.02
C PHE A 40 -0.85 7.07 0.79
N PHE A 41 -0.61 5.76 0.64
CA PHE A 41 -1.68 4.79 0.49
C PHE A 41 -2.52 4.64 1.75
N ALA A 42 -1.91 4.67 2.94
CA ALA A 42 -2.62 4.63 4.20
C ALA A 42 -3.63 5.78 4.33
N ARG A 43 -3.28 6.99 3.89
CA ARG A 43 -4.22 8.13 3.86
C ARG A 43 -5.35 7.96 2.85
N ILE A 44 -5.10 7.36 1.69
CA ILE A 44 -6.14 7.10 0.68
C ILE A 44 -7.14 6.04 1.18
N TYR A 45 -6.63 5.01 1.84
CA TYR A 45 -7.42 3.89 2.32
C TYR A 45 -7.85 4.03 3.78
N ASP A 46 -7.61 5.19 4.40
CA ASP A 46 -8.04 5.50 5.77
C ASP A 46 -7.52 4.46 6.79
N VAL A 47 -6.23 4.13 6.67
CA VAL A 47 -5.51 3.18 7.51
C VAL A 47 -4.61 3.94 8.49
N GLU A 48 -4.65 3.53 9.76
CA GLU A 48 -3.80 4.08 10.82
C GLU A 48 -2.30 3.95 10.52
N GLU A 49 -1.55 5.04 10.74
CA GLU A 49 -0.11 5.11 10.49
C GLU A 49 0.69 4.08 11.32
N GLU A 50 0.20 3.75 12.51
CA GLU A 50 0.77 2.73 13.38
C GLU A 50 0.82 1.34 12.72
N ARG A 51 -0.14 1.06 11.84
CA ARG A 51 -0.19 -0.20 11.09
C ARG A 51 0.93 -0.31 10.07
N ILE A 52 1.45 0.83 9.57
CA ILE A 52 2.60 0.84 8.65
C ILE A 52 3.84 0.28 9.36
N ASN A 53 4.11 0.74 10.58
CA ASN A 53 5.26 0.26 11.37
C ASN A 53 5.14 -1.24 11.67
N LYS A 54 3.93 -1.70 12.00
CA LYS A 54 3.65 -3.13 12.22
C LYS A 54 3.94 -3.97 10.97
N LEU A 55 3.46 -3.53 9.80
CA LEU A 55 3.68 -4.23 8.53
C LEU A 55 5.16 -4.22 8.14
N LEU A 56 5.86 -3.09 8.29
CA LEU A 56 7.30 -3.02 8.02
C LEU A 56 8.09 -4.03 8.86
N LYS A 57 7.70 -4.21 10.13
CA LYS A 57 8.30 -5.22 11.02
C LYS A 57 7.93 -6.64 10.62
N GLU A 58 6.65 -6.92 10.36
CA GLU A 58 6.16 -8.26 9.97
C GLU A 58 6.82 -8.76 8.67
N PHE A 59 7.05 -7.86 7.70
CA PHE A 59 7.68 -8.21 6.42
C PHE A 59 9.21 -8.01 6.42
N GLY A 60 9.84 -7.65 7.55
CA GLY A 60 11.29 -7.45 7.63
C GLY A 60 11.82 -6.29 6.76
N LEU A 61 10.97 -5.31 6.45
CA LEU A 61 11.27 -4.16 5.59
C LEU A 61 11.68 -2.91 6.37
N GLU A 62 11.83 -2.98 7.70
CA GLU A 62 12.24 -1.86 8.56
C GLU A 62 13.52 -1.16 8.04
N LYS A 63 14.51 -1.93 7.57
CA LYS A 63 15.76 -1.41 7.00
C LYS A 63 15.59 -0.61 5.71
N TYR A 64 14.47 -0.76 5.01
CA TYR A 64 14.14 -0.05 3.77
C TYR A 64 13.20 1.13 3.99
N ARG A 65 12.74 1.38 5.23
CA ARG A 65 11.79 2.44 5.60
C ARG A 65 12.10 3.78 4.91
N ASP A 66 13.35 4.21 5.02
CA ASP A 66 13.84 5.50 4.51
C ASP A 66 14.52 5.40 3.15
N THR A 67 14.54 4.21 2.54
CA THR A 67 15.05 4.00 1.18
C THR A 67 14.02 4.44 0.16
N LYS A 68 14.46 5.09 -0.91
CA LYS A 68 13.59 5.43 -2.06
C LYS A 68 13.00 4.17 -2.68
N ALA A 69 11.68 4.14 -2.87
CA ALA A 69 10.98 3.00 -3.45
C ALA A 69 11.30 2.80 -4.95
N GLY A 70 11.91 3.80 -5.60
CA GLY A 70 12.44 3.70 -6.96
C GLY A 70 13.78 2.98 -7.06
N TYR A 71 14.39 2.65 -5.92
CA TYR A 71 15.72 2.05 -5.83
C TYR A 71 15.76 0.67 -5.13
N PRO A 72 14.85 -0.30 -5.40
CA PRO A 72 15.22 -1.69 -5.23
C PRO A 72 16.03 -2.08 -6.48
N SER A 73 17.27 -1.63 -6.53
CA SER A 73 18.19 -2.04 -7.58
C SER A 73 18.42 -3.56 -7.47
N ARG A 74 17.86 -4.30 -8.43
CA ARG A 74 18.32 -5.62 -8.89
C ARG A 74 18.38 -6.80 -7.90
N GLY A 75 17.98 -6.67 -6.64
CA GLY A 75 18.18 -7.70 -5.60
C GLY A 75 16.98 -8.59 -5.22
N LEU A 76 15.76 -8.31 -5.68
CA LEU A 76 14.57 -9.15 -5.47
C LEU A 76 14.27 -9.97 -6.73
N ARG A 77 15.17 -10.90 -7.07
CA ARG A 77 14.90 -12.03 -7.95
C ARG A 77 14.65 -13.27 -7.11
#